data_AF-A0A9X3V625-F1
#
_entry.id   AF-A0A9X3V625-F1
#
_cell.length_a   1.000
_cell.length_b   1.000
_cell.length_c   1.000
_cell.angle_alpha   90.00
_cell.angle_beta   90.00
_cell.angle_gamma   90.00
#
_symmetry.space_group_name_H-M   'P 1'
#
loop_
_entity.id
_entity.type
_entity.pdbx_description
1 polymer ?
#
loop_
_entity_poly.entity_id
_entity_poly.type
_entity_poly.pdbx_seq_one_letter_code
_entity_poly.pdbx_strand_id
1 'polypeptide(L)'
;MLTVTLVATFAAAAMWQQWRAIEVETSERARVQSAWLLMGALDWSRLILREDLFARGGDGTDHLAEPWAVPLEEARLSTFLAAGPEGTTEPDASTDTANAFLSGQITDLQSRLNVFNLIEGGAVSATALRQFTRLFESLGLPQQELSQLATGLQKALANSTAAGTAGTAGTTASSGASASEASGTDLSSVPLMPRSFTQLTWMGLSPATVAALEPYATLLPRRTAVNLNTASAQVLRASIDGLDMAGAQRLVQSRESSHFKTTADASRQLGGSVQIAAETHSVMSTYYEVRGRLRLGDTVVEERSLVYKAGSTARTLWRERGAFVRSPAAPR
;
A
#
# COMPACT_ATOMS: atom_id res chain seq x y z
N MET A 1 -20.20 -33.74 -54.37
CA MET A 1 -19.91 -32.32 -54.03
C MET A 1 -20.33 -31.96 -52.61
N LEU A 2 -21.56 -32.26 -52.17
CA LEU A 2 -22.04 -31.96 -50.81
C LEU A 2 -21.25 -32.61 -49.66
N THR A 3 -20.78 -33.85 -49.83
CA THR A 3 -19.98 -34.54 -48.80
C THR A 3 -18.63 -33.87 -48.58
N VAL A 4 -17.97 -33.44 -49.65
CA VAL A 4 -16.67 -32.75 -49.59
C VAL A 4 -16.80 -31.40 -48.90
N THR A 5 -17.84 -30.63 -49.20
CA THR A 5 -18.11 -29.34 -48.54
C THR A 5 -18.43 -29.51 -47.06
N LEU A 6 -19.15 -30.57 -46.69
CA LEU A 6 -19.47 -30.89 -45.31
C LEU A 6 -18.21 -31.25 -44.51
N VAL A 7 -17.38 -32.15 -45.05
CA VAL A 7 -16.11 -32.56 -44.44
C VAL A 7 -15.15 -31.38 -44.30
N ALA A 8 -15.02 -30.53 -45.33
CA ALA A 8 -14.17 -29.34 -45.27
C ALA A 8 -14.62 -28.35 -44.20
N THR A 9 -15.93 -28.11 -44.08
CA THR A 9 -16.50 -27.23 -43.04
C THR A 9 -16.25 -27.80 -41.64
N PHE A 10 -16.46 -29.11 -41.43
CA PHE A 10 -16.19 -29.75 -40.14
C PHE A 10 -14.70 -29.72 -39.78
N ALA A 11 -13.80 -29.97 -40.74
CA ALA A 11 -12.36 -29.91 -40.51
C ALA A 11 -11.90 -28.48 -40.16
N ALA A 12 -12.40 -27.45 -40.87
CA ALA A 12 -12.10 -26.06 -40.56
C ALA A 12 -12.61 -25.64 -39.17
N ALA A 13 -13.82 -26.07 -38.79
CA ALA A 13 -14.38 -25.82 -37.47
C ALA A 13 -13.58 -26.51 -36.36
N ALA A 14 -13.18 -27.77 -36.56
CA ALA A 14 -12.35 -28.52 -35.62
C ALA A 14 -10.97 -27.87 -35.44
N MET A 15 -10.32 -27.45 -36.53
CA MET A 15 -9.03 -26.77 -36.48
C MET A 15 -9.13 -25.43 -35.74
N TRP A 16 -10.20 -24.67 -35.95
CA TRP A 16 -10.44 -23.41 -35.23
C TRP A 16 -10.68 -23.64 -33.73
N GLN A 17 -11.45 -24.68 -33.36
CA GLN A 17 -11.64 -25.05 -31.95
C GLN A 17 -10.34 -25.51 -31.28
N GLN A 18 -9.52 -26.30 -32.00
CA GLN A 18 -8.23 -26.74 -31.51
C GLN A 18 -7.28 -25.55 -31.30
N TRP A 19 -7.22 -24.61 -32.25
CA TRP A 19 -6.42 -23.39 -32.11
C TRP A 19 -6.86 -22.56 -30.90
N ARG A 20 -8.18 -22.36 -30.72
CA ARG A 20 -8.72 -21.67 -29.53
C ARG A 20 -8.37 -22.37 -28.22
N ALA A 21 -8.45 -23.70 -28.18
CA ALA A 21 -8.12 -24.46 -26.97
C ALA A 21 -6.64 -24.30 -26.59
N ILE A 22 -5.74 -24.36 -27.58
CA ILE A 22 -4.30 -24.15 -27.38
C ILE A 22 -4.04 -22.72 -26.88
N GLU A 23 -4.66 -21.71 -27.49
CA GLU A 23 -4.47 -20.31 -27.12
C GLU A 23 -4.92 -20.00 -25.68
N VAL A 24 -6.02 -20.63 -25.25
CA VAL A 24 -6.49 -20.51 -23.86
C VAL A 24 -5.53 -21.20 -22.89
N GLU A 25 -5.06 -22.40 -23.23
CA GLU A 25 -4.11 -23.13 -22.39
C GLU A 25 -2.77 -22.41 -22.25
N THR A 26 -2.24 -21.86 -23.34
CA THR A 26 -1.00 -21.07 -23.31
C THR A 26 -1.16 -19.82 -22.45
N SER A 27 -2.30 -19.12 -22.58
CA SER A 27 -2.63 -17.94 -21.76
C SER A 27 -2.75 -18.28 -20.27
N GLU A 28 -3.41 -19.39 -19.93
CA GLU A 28 -3.56 -19.82 -18.54
C GLU A 28 -2.21 -20.25 -17.93
N ARG A 29 -1.37 -21.00 -18.67
CA ARG A 29 -0.02 -21.36 -18.23
C ARG A 29 0.84 -20.11 -18.01
N ALA A 30 0.82 -19.15 -18.93
CA ALA A 30 1.54 -17.89 -18.80
C ALA A 30 1.10 -17.09 -17.56
N ARG A 31 -0.21 -17.09 -17.25
CA ARG A 31 -0.77 -16.43 -16.05
C ARG A 31 -0.30 -17.10 -14.76
N VAL A 32 -0.30 -18.44 -14.71
CA VAL A 32 0.18 -19.20 -13.55
C VAL A 32 1.68 -18.99 -13.35
N GLN A 33 2.48 -19.07 -14.41
CA GLN A 33 3.93 -18.81 -14.35
C GLN A 33 4.22 -17.40 -13.86
N SER A 34 3.52 -16.39 -14.39
CA SER A 34 3.65 -14.99 -13.96
C SER A 34 3.34 -14.81 -12.47
N ALA A 35 2.36 -15.53 -11.94
CA ALA A 35 2.02 -15.51 -10.53
C ALA A 35 3.14 -16.07 -9.63
N TRP A 36 3.77 -17.18 -10.03
CA TRP A 36 4.90 -17.77 -9.30
C TRP A 36 6.10 -16.83 -9.28
N LEU A 37 6.40 -16.19 -10.42
CA LEU A 37 7.49 -15.24 -10.56
C LEU A 37 7.32 -14.02 -9.66
N LEU A 38 6.13 -13.41 -9.67
CA LEU A 38 5.82 -12.26 -8.82
C LEU A 38 5.77 -12.63 -7.33
N MET A 39 5.36 -13.86 -7.00
CA MET A 39 5.45 -14.36 -5.63
C MET A 39 6.90 -14.46 -5.16
N GLY A 40 7.79 -15.02 -5.99
CA GLY A 40 9.23 -15.02 -5.72
C GLY A 40 9.77 -13.61 -5.53
N ALA A 41 9.44 -12.68 -6.42
CA ALA A 41 9.84 -11.28 -6.31
C ALA A 41 9.36 -10.61 -5.01
N LEU A 42 8.16 -10.94 -4.53
CA LEU A 42 7.66 -10.45 -3.25
C LEU A 42 8.45 -11.05 -2.06
N ASP A 43 8.80 -12.34 -2.12
CA ASP A 43 9.59 -12.97 -1.07
C ASP A 43 11.02 -12.41 -1.03
N TRP A 44 11.62 -12.09 -2.18
CA TRP A 44 12.86 -11.32 -2.26
C TRP A 44 12.70 -9.92 -1.65
N SER A 45 11.62 -9.22 -1.95
CA SER A 45 11.36 -7.89 -1.36
C SER A 45 11.23 -7.95 0.16
N ARG A 46 10.58 -9.00 0.69
CA ARG A 46 10.48 -9.26 2.13
C ARG A 46 11.83 -9.62 2.74
N LEU A 47 12.68 -10.34 2.01
CA LEU A 47 14.04 -10.64 2.45
C LEU A 47 14.88 -9.37 2.56
N ILE A 48 14.82 -8.47 1.57
CA ILE A 48 15.51 -7.17 1.59
C ILE A 48 15.07 -6.36 2.82
N LEU A 49 13.76 -6.24 3.05
CA LEU A 49 13.22 -5.54 4.22
C LEU A 49 13.63 -6.17 5.56
N ARG A 50 13.87 -7.49 5.59
CA ARG A 50 14.31 -8.19 6.81
C ARG A 50 15.80 -8.00 7.04
N GLU A 51 16.61 -8.08 6.00
CA GLU A 51 18.07 -7.99 6.09
C GLU A 51 18.53 -6.60 6.53
N ASP A 52 17.78 -5.58 6.17
CA ASP A 52 17.96 -4.19 6.62
C ASP A 52 18.16 -4.07 8.16
N LEU A 53 17.40 -4.83 8.95
CA LEU A 53 17.55 -4.83 10.41
C LEU A 53 18.78 -5.59 10.92
N PHE A 54 19.34 -6.49 10.11
CA PHE A 54 20.51 -7.30 10.44
C PHE A 54 21.81 -6.74 9.88
N ALA A 55 21.73 -5.79 8.95
CA ALA A 55 22.89 -5.12 8.39
C ALA A 55 23.76 -4.55 9.53
N ARG A 56 25.03 -4.99 9.57
CA ARG A 56 25.98 -4.55 10.60
C ARG A 56 26.11 -3.04 10.57
N GLY A 57 25.56 -2.35 11.57
CA GLY A 57 25.54 -0.89 11.67
C GLY A 57 24.17 -0.23 11.52
N GLY A 58 23.09 -0.99 11.35
CA GLY A 58 21.73 -0.46 11.38
C GLY A 58 21.46 0.27 12.70
N ASP A 59 21.17 1.56 12.62
CA ASP A 59 20.83 2.39 13.78
C ASP A 59 19.34 2.28 14.18
N GLY A 60 18.65 1.32 13.55
CA GLY A 60 17.24 1.05 13.76
C GLY A 60 16.32 2.05 13.08
N THR A 61 16.83 2.96 12.24
CA THR A 61 16.00 3.87 11.46
C THR A 61 15.67 3.30 10.09
N ASP A 62 14.69 3.92 9.42
CA ASP A 62 14.30 3.60 8.05
C ASP A 62 14.37 4.87 7.19
N HIS A 63 15.16 4.86 6.12
CA HIS A 63 15.44 6.05 5.31
C HIS A 63 15.65 5.75 3.81
N LEU A 64 15.57 6.79 2.97
CA LEU A 64 15.58 6.66 1.50
C LEU A 64 16.93 6.28 0.87
N ALA A 65 18.00 6.17 1.67
CA ALA A 65 19.32 5.73 1.19
C ALA A 65 19.58 4.24 1.46
N GLU A 66 18.61 3.55 2.06
CA GLU A 66 18.68 2.11 2.29
C GLU A 66 18.44 1.32 1.00
N PRO A 67 18.96 0.09 0.89
CA PRO A 67 18.84 -0.72 -0.33
C PRO A 67 17.41 -0.96 -0.78
N TRP A 68 16.45 -1.05 0.14
CA TRP A 68 15.03 -1.25 -0.21
C TRP A 68 14.41 -0.05 -0.93
N ALA A 69 14.91 1.16 -0.70
CA ALA A 69 14.36 2.39 -1.27
C ALA A 69 14.80 2.64 -2.72
N VAL A 70 15.82 1.90 -3.20
CA VAL A 70 16.28 2.00 -4.58
C VAL A 70 15.33 1.21 -5.49
N PRO A 71 14.70 1.86 -6.48
CA PRO A 71 13.80 1.16 -7.38
C PRO A 71 14.58 0.14 -8.23
N LEU A 72 13.96 -1.01 -8.44
CA LEU A 72 14.43 -2.01 -9.36
C LEU A 72 13.99 -1.62 -10.77
N GLU A 73 14.93 -1.06 -11.53
CA GLU A 73 14.74 -0.79 -12.96
C GLU A 73 14.47 -2.07 -13.73
N GLU A 74 13.85 -1.94 -14.90
CA GLU A 74 13.48 -3.08 -15.73
C GLU A 74 14.72 -3.89 -16.14
N ALA A 75 14.83 -5.10 -15.60
CA ALA A 75 15.95 -5.99 -15.84
C ALA A 75 15.47 -7.40 -16.23
N ARG A 76 16.29 -8.09 -17.02
CA ARG A 76 16.00 -9.47 -17.45
C ARG A 76 15.98 -10.38 -16.24
N LEU A 77 14.96 -11.23 -16.14
CA LEU A 77 14.80 -12.18 -15.05
C LEU A 77 16.01 -13.14 -14.94
N SER A 78 16.57 -13.55 -16.08
CA SER A 78 17.76 -14.41 -16.12
C SER A 78 18.96 -13.80 -15.40
N THR A 79 19.12 -12.47 -15.43
CA THR A 79 20.17 -11.76 -14.69
C THR A 79 19.97 -11.90 -13.17
N PHE A 80 18.74 -11.87 -12.69
CA PHE A 80 18.42 -12.05 -11.27
C PHE A 80 18.66 -13.48 -10.80
N LEU A 81 18.23 -14.47 -11.59
CA LEU A 81 18.39 -15.87 -11.24
C LEU A 81 19.87 -16.30 -11.25
N ALA A 82 20.66 -15.78 -12.19
CA ALA A 82 22.10 -16.03 -12.23
C ALA A 82 22.86 -15.42 -11.05
N ALA A 83 22.35 -14.35 -10.44
CA ALA A 83 22.95 -13.70 -9.28
C ALA A 83 22.52 -14.30 -7.93
N GLY A 84 21.55 -15.23 -7.93
CA GLY A 84 21.08 -15.91 -6.73
C GLY A 84 22.12 -16.89 -6.15
N PRO A 85 21.97 -17.29 -4.87
CA PRO A 85 22.90 -18.21 -4.20
C PRO A 85 22.99 -19.60 -4.86
N GLU A 86 22.02 -19.97 -5.71
CA GLU A 86 21.97 -21.22 -6.49
C GLU A 86 22.47 -21.04 -7.94
N GLY A 87 23.42 -20.12 -8.18
CA GLY A 87 23.85 -19.62 -9.49
C GLY A 87 24.50 -20.60 -10.48
N THR A 88 24.13 -21.89 -10.52
CA THR A 88 24.68 -22.88 -11.47
C THR A 88 23.70 -23.94 -11.97
N THR A 89 22.40 -23.78 -11.78
CA THR A 89 21.43 -24.71 -12.42
C THR A 89 21.13 -24.18 -13.82
N GLU A 90 21.47 -24.94 -14.87
CA GLU A 90 21.04 -24.62 -16.23
C GLU A 90 19.53 -24.32 -16.22
N PRO A 91 19.10 -23.19 -16.82
CA PRO A 91 17.67 -22.87 -16.87
C PRO A 91 16.97 -24.01 -17.61
N ASP A 92 16.03 -24.67 -16.93
CA ASP A 92 15.18 -25.68 -17.54
C ASP A 92 14.55 -25.09 -18.81
N ALA A 93 14.84 -25.71 -19.96
CA ALA A 93 14.39 -25.28 -21.28
C ALA A 93 12.85 -25.26 -21.43
N SER A 94 12.12 -25.70 -20.40
CA SER A 94 10.66 -25.62 -20.29
C SER A 94 10.12 -24.21 -20.00
N THR A 95 10.97 -23.26 -19.56
CA THR A 95 10.53 -21.90 -19.22
C THR A 95 11.17 -20.86 -20.13
N ASP A 96 10.41 -20.28 -21.06
CA ASP A 96 10.85 -19.14 -21.89
C ASP A 96 10.96 -17.86 -21.03
N THR A 97 11.96 -17.85 -20.16
CA THR A 97 12.34 -16.69 -19.33
C THR A 97 13.25 -15.72 -20.09
N ALA A 98 13.67 -16.08 -21.31
CA ALA A 98 14.57 -15.26 -22.13
C ALA A 98 13.97 -13.88 -22.44
N ASN A 99 12.63 -13.79 -22.49
CA ASN A 99 11.86 -12.57 -22.71
C ASN A 99 11.08 -12.09 -21.47
N ALA A 100 11.50 -12.52 -20.26
CA ALA A 100 10.91 -12.07 -19.00
C ALA A 100 11.70 -10.91 -18.39
N PHE A 101 11.00 -9.82 -18.07
CA PHE A 101 11.57 -8.63 -17.46
C PHE A 101 10.84 -8.30 -16.17
N LEU A 102 11.60 -8.03 -15.12
CA LEU A 102 11.09 -7.68 -13.79
C LEU A 102 11.52 -6.26 -13.45
N SER A 103 10.58 -5.47 -12.95
CA SER A 103 10.84 -4.17 -12.32
C SER A 103 10.00 -4.05 -11.05
N GLY A 104 10.37 -3.17 -10.15
CA GLY A 104 9.62 -2.98 -8.91
C GLY A 104 10.14 -1.86 -8.04
N GLN A 105 9.39 -1.57 -6.98
CA GLN A 105 9.79 -0.58 -5.98
C GLN A 105 9.17 -0.93 -4.64
N ILE A 106 9.87 -0.58 -3.57
CA ILE A 106 9.37 -0.65 -2.21
C ILE A 106 9.20 0.78 -1.72
N THR A 107 7.99 1.12 -1.27
CA THR A 107 7.66 2.46 -0.76
C THR A 107 7.28 2.35 0.71
N ASP A 108 7.89 3.17 1.56
CA ASP A 108 7.44 3.30 2.94
C ASP A 108 6.06 3.98 2.98
N LEU A 109 5.04 3.29 3.51
CA LEU A 109 3.69 3.85 3.62
C LEU A 109 3.52 4.75 4.84
N GLN A 110 4.43 4.69 5.81
CA GLN A 110 4.49 5.64 6.92
C GLN A 110 5.15 6.97 6.52
N SER A 111 5.59 7.11 5.27
CA SER A 111 5.91 8.42 4.67
C SER A 111 4.66 9.31 4.44
N ARG A 112 3.46 8.75 4.62
CA ARG A 112 2.16 9.38 4.34
C ARG A 112 1.32 9.53 5.60
N LEU A 113 0.36 10.46 5.60
CA LEU A 113 -0.63 10.59 6.69
C LEU A 113 -1.61 9.41 6.64
N ASN A 114 -1.71 8.68 7.75
CA ASN A 114 -2.62 7.55 7.86
C ASN A 114 -4.04 8.04 8.23
N VAL A 115 -5.02 7.79 7.35
CA VAL A 115 -6.43 8.13 7.55
C VAL A 115 -6.99 7.48 8.81
N PHE A 116 -6.51 6.30 9.19
CA PHE A 116 -6.94 5.63 10.42
C PHE A 116 -6.54 6.41 11.69
N ASN A 117 -5.56 7.32 11.61
CA ASN A 117 -5.20 8.19 12.74
C ASN A 117 -6.30 9.21 13.07
N LEU A 118 -7.25 9.49 12.16
CA LEU A 118 -8.41 10.35 12.43
C LEU A 118 -9.28 9.83 13.57
N ILE A 119 -9.19 8.54 13.90
CA ILE A 119 -9.97 7.93 14.98
C ILE A 119 -9.03 7.48 16.12
N GLU A 120 -9.38 7.86 17.34
CA GLU A 120 -8.67 7.57 18.57
C GLU A 120 -9.68 7.27 19.69
N GLY A 121 -9.62 6.06 20.27
CA GLY A 121 -10.56 5.66 21.33
C GLY A 121 -12.04 5.69 20.91
N GLY A 122 -12.35 5.56 19.62
CA GLY A 122 -13.73 5.66 19.10
C GLY A 122 -14.23 7.10 18.88
N ALA A 123 -13.39 8.10 19.10
CA ALA A 123 -13.66 9.51 18.83
C ALA A 123 -12.75 10.06 17.72
N VAL A 124 -13.11 11.21 17.15
CA VAL A 124 -12.26 11.90 16.17
C VAL A 124 -11.06 12.53 16.89
N SER A 125 -9.84 12.17 16.49
CA SER A 125 -8.61 12.71 17.07
C SER A 125 -8.39 14.15 16.61
N ALA A 126 -8.38 15.10 17.53
CA ALA A 126 -8.18 16.52 17.24
C ALA A 126 -6.81 16.81 16.60
N THR A 127 -5.77 16.05 16.97
CA THR A 127 -4.43 16.18 16.40
C THR A 127 -4.42 15.74 14.94
N ALA A 128 -4.95 14.55 14.64
CA ALA A 128 -5.01 14.06 13.27
C ALA A 128 -5.93 14.94 12.39
N LEU A 129 -7.05 15.42 12.93
CA LEU A 129 -7.94 16.32 12.19
C LEU A 129 -7.21 17.59 11.77
N ARG A 130 -6.44 18.23 12.66
CA ARG A 130 -5.61 19.41 12.32
C ARG A 130 -4.58 19.10 11.24
N GLN A 131 -3.94 17.93 11.29
CA GLN A 131 -2.97 17.51 10.28
C GLN A 131 -3.62 17.36 8.89
N PHE A 132 -4.77 16.69 8.83
CA PHE A 132 -5.52 16.53 7.59
C PHE A 132 -6.12 17.85 7.09
N THR A 133 -6.57 18.74 7.97
CA THR A 133 -7.03 20.08 7.58
C THR A 133 -5.93 20.84 6.83
N ARG A 134 -4.71 20.86 7.37
CA ARG A 134 -3.55 21.48 6.69
C ARG A 134 -3.22 20.81 5.36
N LEU A 135 -3.31 19.47 5.29
CA LEU A 135 -3.10 18.76 4.03
C LEU A 135 -4.14 19.19 2.99
N PHE A 136 -5.42 19.17 3.35
CA PHE A 136 -6.52 19.57 2.47
C PHE A 136 -6.37 21.03 2.01
N GLU A 137 -6.01 21.95 2.91
CA GLU A 137 -5.72 23.34 2.56
C GLU A 137 -4.57 23.45 1.55
N SER A 138 -3.48 22.72 1.79
CA SER A 138 -2.30 22.76 0.91
C SER A 138 -2.57 22.22 -0.49
N LEU A 139 -3.53 21.31 -0.62
CA LEU A 139 -3.92 20.69 -1.88
C LEU A 139 -5.14 21.37 -2.54
N GLY A 140 -5.73 22.39 -1.89
CA GLY A 140 -6.94 23.06 -2.37
C GLY A 140 -8.19 22.17 -2.36
N LEU A 141 -8.26 21.21 -1.44
CA LEU A 141 -9.35 20.23 -1.35
C LEU A 141 -10.50 20.72 -0.47
N PRO A 142 -11.75 20.26 -0.71
CA PRO A 142 -12.91 20.71 0.06
C PRO A 142 -12.86 20.24 1.53
N GLN A 143 -12.86 21.19 2.47
CA GLN A 143 -12.85 20.88 3.92
C GLN A 143 -14.10 20.12 4.39
N GLN A 144 -15.22 20.27 3.67
CA GLN A 144 -16.45 19.53 3.96
C GLN A 144 -16.27 18.01 3.75
N GLU A 145 -15.44 17.58 2.79
CA GLU A 145 -15.18 16.16 2.59
C GLU A 145 -14.37 15.55 3.75
N LEU A 146 -13.48 16.34 4.37
CA LEU A 146 -12.72 15.90 5.55
C LEU A 146 -13.64 15.68 6.76
N SER A 147 -14.59 16.57 7.01
CA SER A 147 -15.53 16.42 8.12
C SER A 147 -16.48 15.23 7.92
N GLN A 148 -16.91 14.99 6.67
CA GLN A 148 -17.67 13.80 6.29
C GLN A 148 -16.87 12.51 6.50
N LEU A 149 -15.60 12.48 6.07
CA LEU A 149 -14.71 11.35 6.26
C LEU A 149 -14.53 11.00 7.73
N ALA A 150 -14.20 11.98 8.57
CA ALA A 150 -13.99 11.78 9.99
C ALA A 150 -15.25 11.23 10.68
N THR A 151 -16.41 11.83 10.40
CA THR A 151 -17.71 11.41 10.95
C THR A 151 -18.10 10.01 10.47
N GLY A 152 -17.90 9.74 9.18
CA GLY A 152 -18.19 8.43 8.60
C GLY A 152 -17.32 7.35 9.22
N LEU A 153 -16.01 7.60 9.39
CA LEU A 153 -15.07 6.62 9.97
C LEU A 153 -15.44 6.30 11.41
N GLN A 154 -15.84 7.31 12.18
CA GLN A 154 -16.32 7.13 13.55
C GLN A 154 -17.56 6.23 13.59
N LYS A 155 -18.55 6.49 12.73
CA LYS A 155 -19.77 5.67 12.63
C LYS A 155 -19.46 4.23 12.19
N ALA A 156 -18.57 4.06 11.20
CA ALA A 156 -18.17 2.75 10.71
C ALA A 156 -17.47 1.90 11.78
N LEU A 157 -16.60 2.52 12.60
CA LEU A 157 -15.94 1.84 13.71
C LEU A 157 -16.92 1.45 14.83
N ALA A 158 -17.85 2.34 15.18
CA ALA A 158 -18.90 2.05 16.15
C ALA A 158 -19.78 0.87 15.71
N ASN A 159 -20.07 0.76 14.42
CA ASN A 159 -20.80 -0.37 13.86
C ASN A 159 -20.00 -1.68 13.91
N SER A 160 -18.71 -1.63 13.53
CA SER A 160 -17.83 -2.81 13.58
C SER A 160 -17.68 -3.37 14.99
N THR A 161 -17.62 -2.51 16.00
CA THR A 161 -17.53 -2.92 17.41
C THR A 161 -18.84 -3.54 17.89
N ALA A 162 -19.99 -2.93 17.58
CA ALA A 162 -21.31 -3.48 17.91
C ALA A 162 -21.54 -4.88 17.29
N ALA A 163 -21.15 -5.08 16.03
CA ALA A 163 -21.25 -6.37 15.36
C ALA A 163 -20.35 -7.46 15.99
N GLY A 164 -19.14 -7.10 16.45
CA GLY A 164 -18.23 -8.02 17.14
C GLY A 164 -18.76 -8.48 18.51
N THR A 165 -19.40 -7.59 19.25
CA THR A 165 -19.99 -7.91 20.56
C THR A 165 -21.22 -8.82 20.43
N ALA A 166 -22.03 -8.62 19.39
CA ALA A 166 -23.18 -9.48 19.10
C ALA A 166 -22.77 -10.93 18.70
N GLY A 167 -21.65 -11.08 17.97
CA GLY A 167 -21.11 -12.38 17.60
C GLY A 167 -20.53 -13.21 18.75
N THR A 168 -20.12 -12.55 19.84
CA THR A 168 -19.52 -13.21 21.02
C THR A 168 -20.58 -13.56 22.09
N ALA A 169 -21.75 -12.92 22.05
CA ALA A 169 -22.89 -13.19 22.95
C ALA A 169 -23.76 -14.39 22.51
N GLY A 170 -23.43 -15.04 21.38
CA GLY A 170 -24.22 -16.12 20.77
C GLY A 170 -24.21 -17.49 21.47
N THR A 171 -23.64 -17.62 22.68
CA THR A 171 -23.60 -18.94 23.37
C THR A 171 -24.10 -18.98 24.82
N THR A 172 -24.59 -17.89 25.41
CA THR A 172 -25.28 -17.99 26.71
C THR A 172 -26.26 -16.85 26.93
N ALA A 173 -27.51 -17.23 27.19
CA ALA A 173 -28.59 -16.51 27.88
C ALA A 173 -29.81 -16.14 27.02
N SER A 174 -30.75 -17.08 26.96
CA SER A 174 -32.17 -16.78 26.89
C SER A 174 -32.63 -16.20 28.24
N SER A 175 -32.85 -14.90 28.32
CA SER A 175 -33.77 -14.31 29.30
C SER A 175 -34.04 -12.86 28.93
N GLY A 176 -35.31 -12.55 28.71
CA GLY A 176 -35.76 -11.22 28.37
C GLY A 176 -35.49 -10.21 29.48
N ALA A 177 -35.05 -9.03 29.07
CA ALA A 177 -35.22 -7.79 29.81
C ALA A 177 -35.25 -6.65 28.78
N SER A 178 -36.34 -5.89 28.81
CA SER A 178 -36.61 -4.73 27.96
C SER A 178 -35.47 -3.72 28.04
N ALA A 179 -34.90 -3.37 26.89
CA ALA A 179 -34.05 -2.20 26.73
C ALA A 179 -34.79 -1.18 25.85
N SER A 180 -35.18 -0.09 26.52
CA SER A 180 -35.41 1.27 26.04
C SER A 180 -35.25 1.50 24.53
N GLU A 181 -36.29 2.11 23.96
CA GLU A 181 -36.32 2.79 22.67
C GLU A 181 -35.04 3.60 22.42
N ALA A 182 -34.13 3.06 21.61
CA ALA A 182 -33.18 3.84 20.85
C ALA A 182 -33.68 3.80 19.40
N SER A 183 -34.00 4.97 18.87
CA SER A 183 -34.53 5.23 17.54
C SER A 183 -33.97 4.26 16.49
N GLY A 184 -34.87 3.70 15.67
CA GLY A 184 -34.54 2.86 14.54
C GLY A 184 -33.50 3.52 13.64
N THR A 185 -32.24 3.21 13.89
CA THR A 185 -31.16 3.51 12.97
C THR A 185 -31.30 2.46 11.89
N ASP A 186 -31.75 2.88 10.72
CA ASP A 186 -31.82 2.01 9.54
C ASP A 186 -30.43 1.42 9.31
N LEU A 187 -30.24 0.16 9.72
CA LEU A 187 -28.96 -0.55 9.68
C LEU A 187 -28.46 -0.71 8.24
N SER A 188 -29.32 -0.46 7.24
CA SER A 188 -28.95 -0.40 5.83
C SER A 188 -28.14 0.85 5.43
N SER A 189 -28.10 1.88 6.30
CA SER A 189 -27.44 3.18 6.04
C SER A 189 -26.10 3.37 6.78
N VAL A 190 -25.65 2.36 7.54
CA VAL A 190 -24.45 2.50 8.36
C VAL A 190 -23.20 2.18 7.52
N PRO A 191 -22.27 3.14 7.34
CA PRO A 191 -21.11 2.94 6.47
C PRO A 191 -20.21 1.81 6.98
N LEU A 192 -19.75 0.97 6.06
CA LEU A 192 -18.75 -0.06 6.35
C LEU A 192 -17.36 0.57 6.45
N MET A 193 -16.51 -0.01 7.29
CA MET A 193 -15.13 0.47 7.42
C MET A 193 -14.36 0.22 6.11
N PRO A 194 -13.75 1.25 5.50
CA PRO A 194 -13.00 1.10 4.27
C PRO A 194 -11.77 0.20 4.52
N ARG A 195 -11.47 -0.65 3.54
CA ARG A 195 -10.32 -1.57 3.52
C ARG A 195 -9.26 -1.17 2.49
N SER A 196 -9.64 -0.35 1.50
CA SER A 196 -8.73 0.21 0.52
C SER A 196 -8.89 1.73 0.42
N PHE A 197 -7.86 2.39 -0.09
CA PHE A 197 -7.85 3.84 -0.21
C PHE A 197 -8.92 4.36 -1.18
N THR A 198 -9.26 3.58 -2.22
CA THR A 198 -10.32 3.90 -3.17
C THR A 198 -11.72 3.88 -2.55
N GLN A 199 -11.93 3.08 -1.50
CA GLN A 199 -13.20 3.00 -0.76
C GLN A 199 -13.47 4.22 0.12
N LEU A 200 -12.53 5.17 0.23
CA LEU A 200 -12.80 6.46 0.88
C LEU A 200 -13.90 7.25 0.16
N THR A 201 -14.19 6.93 -1.10
CA THR A 201 -15.36 7.44 -1.83
C THR A 201 -16.69 7.10 -1.15
N TRP A 202 -16.79 5.94 -0.49
CA TRP A 202 -17.97 5.55 0.29
C TRP A 202 -18.18 6.43 1.53
N MET A 203 -17.15 7.17 1.93
CA MET A 203 -17.12 8.04 3.11
C MET A 203 -17.37 9.50 2.75
N GLY A 204 -17.75 9.80 1.50
CA GLY A 204 -18.07 11.14 1.04
C GLY A 204 -16.94 11.86 0.29
N LEU A 205 -15.79 11.24 0.07
CA LEU A 205 -14.73 11.83 -0.75
C LEU A 205 -15.07 11.73 -2.23
N SER A 206 -14.81 12.80 -2.99
CA SER A 206 -14.89 12.73 -4.45
C SER A 206 -13.74 11.87 -5.01
N PRO A 207 -13.92 11.21 -6.18
CA PRO A 207 -12.82 10.49 -6.83
C PRO A 207 -11.59 11.38 -7.12
N ALA A 208 -11.82 12.67 -7.40
CA ALA A 208 -10.76 13.65 -7.59
C ALA A 208 -9.98 13.92 -6.29
N THR A 209 -10.67 14.07 -5.16
CA THR A 209 -10.04 14.21 -3.83
C THR A 209 -9.23 12.97 -3.48
N VAL A 210 -9.76 11.76 -3.70
CA VAL A 210 -9.02 10.52 -3.45
C VAL A 210 -7.75 10.46 -4.30
N ALA A 211 -7.83 10.76 -5.60
CA ALA A 211 -6.65 10.77 -6.47
C ALA A 211 -5.61 11.82 -6.04
N ALA A 212 -6.05 13.01 -5.61
CA ALA A 212 -5.16 14.07 -5.12
C ALA A 212 -4.50 13.72 -3.78
N LEU A 213 -5.17 12.96 -2.91
CA LEU A 213 -4.63 12.54 -1.62
C LEU A 213 -3.71 11.33 -1.69
N GLU A 214 -3.84 10.47 -2.71
CA GLU A 214 -3.10 9.20 -2.80
C GLU A 214 -1.58 9.33 -2.59
N PRO A 215 -0.86 10.37 -3.08
CA PRO A 215 0.57 10.52 -2.84
C PRO A 215 0.93 10.88 -1.38
N TYR A 216 -0.01 11.44 -0.62
CA TYR A 216 0.25 12.09 0.68
C TYR A 216 -0.46 11.42 1.86
N ALA A 217 -1.47 10.59 1.59
CA ALA A 217 -2.24 9.87 2.59
C ALA A 217 -2.31 8.37 2.27
N THR A 218 -2.55 7.58 3.30
CA THR A 218 -2.68 6.12 3.22
C THR A 218 -3.78 5.64 4.17
N LEU A 219 -4.20 4.39 4.02
CA LEU A 219 -5.10 3.72 4.95
C LEU A 219 -4.42 2.45 5.46
N LEU A 220 -3.88 2.51 6.68
CA LEU A 220 -3.22 1.39 7.34
C LEU A 220 -4.13 0.80 8.43
N PRO A 221 -4.01 -0.50 8.75
CA PRO A 221 -4.94 -1.19 9.66
C PRO A 221 -4.78 -0.79 11.14
N ARG A 222 -3.74 -0.02 11.47
CA ARG A 222 -3.46 0.49 12.82
C ARG A 222 -3.05 1.94 12.73
N ARG A 223 -3.12 2.66 13.85
CA ARG A 223 -2.55 4.01 13.94
C ARG A 223 -1.04 3.91 13.79
N THR A 224 -0.46 4.87 13.08
CA THR A 224 0.97 4.88 12.74
C THR A 224 1.51 6.30 12.78
N ALA A 225 2.72 6.45 13.31
CA ALA A 225 3.47 7.70 13.22
C ALA A 225 4.02 7.90 11.80
N VAL A 226 4.19 9.17 11.41
CA VAL A 226 4.81 9.56 10.13
C VAL A 226 6.32 9.44 10.25
N ASN A 227 6.97 8.75 9.30
CA ASN A 227 8.42 8.64 9.26
C ASN A 227 9.05 9.92 8.64
N LEU A 228 9.83 10.62 9.45
CA LEU A 228 10.49 11.87 9.07
C LEU A 228 11.56 11.69 7.99
N ASN A 229 12.17 10.50 7.90
CA ASN A 229 13.24 10.22 6.94
C ASN A 229 12.72 9.88 5.53
N THR A 230 11.42 9.61 5.38
CA THR A 230 10.81 9.21 4.10
C THR A 230 9.68 10.13 3.65
N ALA A 231 8.99 10.82 4.56
CA ALA A 231 7.86 11.71 4.26
C ALA A 231 8.19 12.84 3.28
N SER A 232 7.28 13.21 2.38
CA SER A 232 7.50 14.36 1.49
C SER A 232 7.40 15.69 2.25
N ALA A 233 7.91 16.78 1.68
CA ALA A 233 7.81 18.10 2.29
C ALA A 233 6.34 18.51 2.56
N GLN A 234 5.41 18.12 1.69
CA GLN A 234 3.98 18.36 1.86
C GLN A 234 3.42 17.61 3.08
N VAL A 235 3.79 16.34 3.24
CA VAL A 235 3.37 15.55 4.41
C VAL A 235 4.00 16.11 5.68
N LEU A 236 5.27 16.50 5.66
CA LEU A 236 5.95 17.11 6.82
C LEU A 236 5.26 18.42 7.25
N ARG A 237 4.97 19.32 6.30
CA ARG A 237 4.21 20.55 6.58
C ARG A 237 2.83 20.27 7.17
N ALA A 238 2.11 19.27 6.63
CA ALA A 238 0.79 18.94 7.13
C ALA A 238 0.84 18.29 8.53
N SER A 239 1.80 17.39 8.76
CA SER A 239 1.92 16.59 9.98
C SER A 239 2.44 17.38 11.18
N ILE A 240 3.37 18.32 10.98
CA ILE A 240 4.01 19.09 12.05
C ILE A 240 3.28 20.42 12.27
N ASP A 241 2.90 20.72 13.50
CA ASP A 241 2.15 21.93 13.84
C ASP A 241 3.03 23.18 13.74
N GLY A 242 2.55 24.22 13.06
CA GLY A 242 3.30 25.46 12.86
C GLY A 242 4.47 25.39 11.85
N LEU A 243 4.67 24.26 11.17
CA LEU A 243 5.72 24.13 10.15
C LEU A 243 5.28 24.76 8.82
N ASP A 244 6.13 25.59 8.23
CA ASP A 244 5.94 26.15 6.90
C ASP A 244 6.64 25.31 5.81
N MET A 245 6.41 25.65 4.53
CA MET A 245 7.06 24.91 3.43
C MET A 245 8.58 25.04 3.45
N ALA A 246 9.13 26.18 3.87
CA ALA A 246 10.57 26.39 3.93
C ALA A 246 11.22 25.49 4.99
N GLY A 247 10.61 25.39 6.18
CA GLY A 247 11.04 24.46 7.23
C GLY A 247 10.91 23.01 6.79
N ALA A 248 9.82 22.64 6.11
CA ALA A 248 9.64 21.29 5.57
C ALA A 248 10.72 20.93 4.52
N GLN A 249 11.04 21.85 3.60
CA GLN A 249 12.12 21.66 2.63
C GLN A 249 13.49 21.56 3.31
N ARG A 250 13.74 22.36 4.36
CA ARG A 250 14.97 22.27 5.14
C ARG A 250 15.14 20.89 5.79
N LEU A 251 14.06 20.29 6.30
CA LEU A 251 14.11 18.92 6.84
C LEU A 251 14.47 17.90 5.75
N VAL A 252 13.86 18.01 4.57
CA VAL A 252 14.14 17.13 3.42
C VAL A 252 15.60 17.25 2.98
N GLN A 253 16.11 18.46 2.80
CA GLN A 253 17.51 18.70 2.44
C GLN A 253 18.47 18.21 3.53
N SER A 254 18.15 18.41 4.81
CA SER A 254 18.97 17.94 5.92
C SER A 254 19.11 16.41 5.89
N ARG A 255 17.99 15.68 5.72
CA ARG A 255 18.02 14.20 5.75
C ARG A 255 18.72 13.58 4.55
N GLU A 256 18.79 14.27 3.41
CA GLU A 256 19.55 13.81 2.24
C GLU A 256 21.06 13.77 2.52
N SER A 257 21.55 14.69 3.36
CA SER A 257 22.95 14.70 3.79
C SER A 257 23.23 13.70 4.91
N SER A 258 22.33 13.64 5.91
CA SER A 258 22.39 12.70 7.02
C SER A 258 20.98 12.50 7.54
N HIS A 259 20.49 11.26 7.47
CA HIS A 259 19.19 10.90 8.01
C HIS A 259 19.10 11.18 9.51
N PHE A 260 17.88 11.34 10.00
CA PHE A 260 17.62 11.56 11.42
C PHE A 260 17.64 10.23 12.17
N LYS A 261 18.42 10.15 13.25
CA LYS A 261 18.47 8.97 14.12
C LYS A 261 17.38 9.01 15.18
N THR A 262 16.91 10.22 15.51
CA THR A 262 15.85 10.47 16.46
C THR A 262 14.96 11.62 15.98
N THR A 263 13.73 11.69 16.49
CA THR A 263 12.84 12.83 16.23
C THR A 263 13.41 14.15 16.76
N ALA A 264 14.21 14.11 17.83
CA ALA A 264 14.90 15.27 18.37
C ALA A 264 15.95 15.85 17.40
N ASP A 265 16.63 15.00 16.61
CA ASP A 265 17.59 15.44 15.59
C ASP A 265 16.89 16.31 14.54
N ALA A 266 15.68 15.91 14.11
CA ALA A 266 14.86 16.68 13.20
C ALA A 266 14.39 18.01 13.83
N SER A 267 13.98 18.00 15.11
CA SER A 267 13.57 19.24 15.80
C SER A 267 14.70 20.27 15.89
N ARG A 268 15.96 19.83 16.04
CA ARG A 268 17.11 20.75 16.06
C ARG A 268 17.30 21.51 14.75
N GLN A 269 16.93 20.92 13.60
CA GLN A 269 17.00 21.59 12.29
C GLN A 269 16.00 22.75 12.14
N LEU A 270 14.97 22.80 12.99
CA LEU A 270 13.92 23.82 12.95
C LEU A 270 14.15 24.99 13.91
N GLY A 271 15.23 25.00 14.68
CA GLY A 271 15.55 26.10 15.60
C GLY A 271 14.66 26.19 16.83
N GLY A 272 13.95 25.11 17.19
CA GLY A 272 13.29 24.94 18.50
C GLY A 272 11.89 25.58 18.67
N SER A 273 11.43 26.42 17.74
CA SER A 273 10.07 26.99 17.79
C SER A 273 8.98 25.99 17.40
N VAL A 274 9.34 25.00 16.58
CA VAL A 274 8.44 23.94 16.09
C VAL A 274 8.72 22.64 16.84
N GLN A 275 7.67 22.07 17.45
CA GLN A 275 7.77 20.85 18.24
C GLN A 275 7.35 19.64 17.39
N ILE A 276 8.20 18.61 17.36
CA ILE A 276 7.90 17.33 16.71
C ILE A 276 7.53 16.32 17.79
N ALA A 277 6.24 16.01 17.89
CA ALA A 277 5.75 15.05 18.87
C ALA A 277 6.12 13.61 18.49
N ALA A 278 6.75 12.90 19.42
CA ALA A 278 7.15 11.49 19.25
C ALA A 278 5.96 10.52 19.12
N GLU A 279 4.76 10.95 19.52
CA GLU A 279 3.53 10.16 19.37
C GLU A 279 3.03 10.11 17.92
N THR A 280 3.32 11.16 17.14
CA THR A 280 2.83 11.30 15.76
C THR A 280 3.93 11.16 14.72
N HIS A 281 5.21 11.19 15.13
CA HIS A 281 6.36 11.10 14.25
C HIS A 281 7.36 10.05 14.72
N SER A 282 7.99 9.40 13.76
CA SER A 282 8.98 8.35 13.96
C SER A 282 10.13 8.56 12.98
N VAL A 283 11.22 7.84 13.19
CA VAL A 283 12.33 7.66 12.23
C VAL A 283 12.37 6.22 11.70
N MET A 284 11.38 5.41 12.07
CA MET A 284 11.22 4.00 11.75
C MET A 284 9.85 3.73 11.14
N SER A 285 9.78 2.67 10.34
CA SER A 285 8.60 2.23 9.62
C SER A 285 8.37 0.71 9.76
N THR A 286 7.10 0.35 9.67
CA THR A 286 6.60 -1.02 9.83
C THR A 286 5.66 -1.42 8.70
N TYR A 287 5.23 -0.49 7.84
CA TYR A 287 4.34 -0.76 6.71
C TYR A 287 4.97 -0.28 5.41
N TYR A 288 5.11 -1.20 4.46
CA TYR A 288 5.69 -0.94 3.16
C TYR A 288 4.74 -1.40 2.06
N GLU A 289 4.69 -0.65 0.97
CA GLU A 289 4.07 -1.04 -0.27
C GLU A 289 5.14 -1.64 -1.18
N VAL A 290 4.95 -2.89 -1.60
CA VAL A 290 5.78 -3.52 -2.62
C VAL A 290 5.00 -3.53 -3.92
N ARG A 291 5.52 -2.84 -4.94
CA ARG A 291 5.00 -2.92 -6.31
C ARG A 291 5.96 -3.74 -7.16
N GLY A 292 5.44 -4.79 -7.80
CA GLY A 292 6.18 -5.62 -8.75
C GLY A 292 5.50 -5.60 -10.10
N ARG A 293 6.29 -5.53 -11.17
CA ARG A 293 5.82 -5.60 -12.56
C ARG A 293 6.63 -6.65 -13.29
N LEU A 294 5.93 -7.60 -13.88
CA LEU A 294 6.50 -8.63 -14.74
C LEU A 294 5.99 -8.42 -16.17
N ARG A 295 6.92 -8.31 -17.11
CA ARG A 295 6.64 -8.33 -18.54
C ARG A 295 7.17 -9.64 -19.12
N LEU A 296 6.28 -10.46 -19.68
CA LEU A 296 6.59 -11.75 -20.29
C LEU A 296 6.06 -11.73 -21.73
N GLY A 297 6.97 -11.56 -22.70
CA GLY A 297 6.57 -11.27 -24.09
C GLY A 297 5.71 -10.01 -24.15
N ASP A 298 4.47 -10.15 -24.62
CA ASP A 298 3.46 -9.08 -24.72
C ASP A 298 2.57 -8.95 -23.47
N THR A 299 2.68 -9.87 -22.51
CA THR A 299 1.87 -9.85 -21.30
C THR A 299 2.55 -9.02 -20.22
N VAL A 300 1.83 -8.05 -19.64
CA VAL A 300 2.29 -7.28 -18.48
C VAL A 300 1.38 -7.56 -17.30
N VAL A 301 1.97 -7.97 -16.18
CA VAL A 301 1.28 -8.17 -14.91
C VAL A 301 1.89 -7.27 -13.86
N GLU A 302 1.07 -6.48 -13.19
CA GLU A 302 1.46 -5.63 -12.07
C GLU A 302 0.77 -6.10 -10.78
N GLU A 303 1.55 -6.18 -9.70
CA GLU A 303 1.11 -6.54 -8.36
C GLU A 303 1.48 -5.43 -7.37
N ARG A 304 0.55 -5.13 -6.47
CA ARG A 304 0.77 -4.28 -5.30
C ARG A 304 0.49 -5.08 -4.04
N SER A 305 1.41 -5.04 -3.09
CA SER A 305 1.29 -5.74 -1.81
C SER A 305 1.53 -4.80 -0.64
N LEU A 306 0.74 -4.95 0.42
CA LEU A 306 1.05 -4.35 1.73
C LEU A 306 1.85 -5.34 2.55
N VAL A 307 3.04 -4.93 2.96
CA VAL A 307 3.95 -5.71 3.80
C VAL A 307 4.06 -5.05 5.18
N TYR A 308 3.88 -5.85 6.22
CA TYR A 308 4.11 -5.48 7.61
C TYR A 308 5.45 -6.05 8.09
N LYS A 309 6.38 -5.15 8.45
CA LYS A 309 7.68 -5.44 9.07
C LYS A 309 7.54 -5.32 10.58
N ALA A 310 7.90 -6.37 11.32
CA ALA A 310 7.98 -6.37 12.78
C ALA A 310 9.22 -7.14 13.22
N GLY A 311 10.24 -6.41 13.68
CA GLY A 311 11.56 -6.98 13.93
C GLY A 311 12.04 -7.76 12.70
N SER A 312 12.61 -8.93 12.93
CA SER A 312 13.14 -9.80 11.87
C SER A 312 12.09 -10.48 10.98
N THR A 313 10.83 -10.07 11.02
CA THR A 313 9.75 -10.68 10.24
C THR A 313 9.11 -9.66 9.32
N ALA A 314 8.92 -10.04 8.06
CA ALA A 314 8.13 -9.30 7.08
C ALA A 314 6.99 -10.21 6.61
N ARG A 315 5.73 -9.79 6.79
CA ARG A 315 4.54 -10.53 6.38
C ARG A 315 3.70 -9.73 5.39
N THR A 316 3.16 -10.39 4.38
CA THR A 316 2.20 -9.75 3.46
C THR A 316 0.82 -9.74 4.12
N LEU A 317 0.18 -8.57 4.20
CA LEU A 317 -1.17 -8.41 4.73
C LEU A 317 -2.23 -8.57 3.65
N TRP A 318 -2.00 -8.00 2.48
CA TRP A 318 -2.83 -8.18 1.30
C TRP A 318 -1.99 -8.02 0.03
N ARG A 319 -2.54 -8.53 -1.06
CA ARG A 319 -1.99 -8.44 -2.41
C ARG A 319 -3.13 -8.16 -3.38
N GLU A 320 -2.87 -7.28 -4.32
CA GLU A 320 -3.79 -6.89 -5.38
C GLU A 320 -3.06 -6.95 -6.73
N ARG A 321 -3.74 -7.47 -7.74
CA ARG A 321 -3.31 -7.39 -9.14
C ARG A 321 -4.16 -6.37 -9.86
N GLY A 322 -3.53 -5.51 -10.65
CA GLY A 322 -4.24 -4.51 -11.42
C GLY A 322 -3.30 -3.60 -12.18
N ALA A 323 -3.84 -2.78 -13.07
CA ALA A 323 -3.10 -1.69 -13.66
C ALA A 323 -3.03 -0.55 -12.64
N PHE A 324 -1.85 -0.29 -12.08
CA PHE A 324 -1.67 0.79 -11.11
C PHE A 324 -1.11 2.02 -11.81
N VAL A 325 -1.62 3.21 -11.48
CA VAL A 325 -1.05 4.46 -12.00
C VAL A 325 0.38 4.56 -11.47
N ARG A 326 1.35 4.77 -12.38
CA ARG A 326 2.73 5.07 -12.01
C ARG A 326 2.72 6.37 -11.21
N SER A 327 3.02 6.32 -9.92
CA SER A 327 3.44 7.53 -9.23
C SER A 327 4.76 7.95 -9.87
N PRO A 328 4.89 9.18 -10.41
CA PRO A 328 6.20 9.66 -10.82
C PRO A 328 7.12 9.52 -9.60
N ALA A 329 8.34 9.02 -9.82
CA ALA A 329 9.36 9.04 -8.80
C ALA A 329 9.40 10.47 -8.24
N ALA A 330 9.30 10.63 -6.92
CA ALA A 330 9.44 11.93 -6.30
C ALA A 330 10.75 12.52 -6.86
N PRO A 331 10.74 13.75 -7.42
CA PRO A 331 12.00 14.38 -7.78
C PRO A 331 12.86 14.39 -6.52
N ARG A 332 14.07 13.85 -6.64
CA ARG A 332 15.12 14.01 -5.64
C ARG A 332 15.27 15.50 -5.34
#